data_AF-A0A956KHP4-F1
#
_entry.id   AF-A0A956KHP4-F1
#
_cell.length_a   1.000
_cell.length_b   1.000
_cell.length_c   1.000
_cell.angle_alpha   90.00
_cell.angle_beta   90.00
_cell.angle_gamma   90.00
#
_symmetry.space_group_name_H-M   'P 1'
#
loop_
_entity.id
_entity.type
_entity.pdbx_description
1 polymer ?
#
loop_
_entity_poly.entity_id
_entity_poly.type
_entity_poly.pdbx_seq_one_letter_code
_entity_poly.pdbx_strand_id
1 'polypeptide(L)'
;FNGDGIDDIFWYAGRSESPDLLSVIWEFDESGGHTPRVFSINGDYSPIVGDFDDDGCSDILWYDPTNPDRRSAIWRCIEGEDFACDTPVKTPADAFPIGSGLYG
;
A
#
# COMPACT_ATOMS: atom_id res chain seq x y z
N PHE A 1 3.41 8.51 2.58
CA PHE A 1 3.28 7.17 3.19
C PHE A 1 3.85 7.10 4.61
N ASN A 2 4.44 8.17 5.13
CA ASN A 2 4.71 8.35 6.57
C ASN A 2 3.98 9.59 7.17
N GLY A 3 3.34 10.42 6.33
CA GLY A 3 2.57 11.59 6.76
C GLY A 3 3.35 12.90 6.88
N ASP A 4 4.61 12.94 6.45
CA ASP A 4 5.47 14.13 6.62
C ASP A 4 5.20 15.26 5.62
N GLY A 5 4.21 15.09 4.73
CA GLY A 5 3.88 16.04 3.68
C GLY A 5 4.77 15.98 2.45
N ILE A 6 5.68 15.01 2.37
CA ILE A 6 6.52 14.69 1.21
C ILE A 6 6.04 13.37 0.59
N ASP A 7 6.04 13.31 -0.75
CA ASP A 7 5.66 12.09 -1.45
C ASP A 7 6.76 11.03 -1.36
N ASP A 8 6.39 9.82 -0.91
CA ASP A 8 7.28 8.66 -0.87
C ASP A 8 7.05 7.70 -2.05
N ILE A 9 7.96 6.74 -2.22
CA ILE A 9 7.84 5.72 -3.27
C ILE A 9 7.78 4.32 -2.65
N PHE A 10 6.69 3.59 -2.91
CA PHE A 10 6.59 2.17 -2.60
C PHE A 10 6.93 1.30 -3.81
N TRP A 11 8.00 0.51 -3.72
CA TRP A 11 8.42 -0.48 -4.70
C TRP A 11 7.85 -1.84 -4.32
N TYR A 12 6.79 -2.26 -5.01
CA TYR A 12 6.16 -3.55 -4.76
C TYR A 12 6.82 -4.68 -5.55
N ALA A 13 7.38 -5.65 -4.82
CA ALA A 13 7.84 -6.91 -5.37
C ALA A 13 6.68 -7.93 -5.41
N GLY A 14 5.73 -7.71 -6.33
CA GLY A 14 4.67 -8.67 -6.60
C GLY A 14 5.24 -10.01 -7.06
N ARG A 15 4.60 -11.11 -6.62
CA ARG A 15 5.06 -12.50 -6.70
C ARG A 15 6.21 -12.72 -7.68
N SER A 16 7.42 -12.48 -7.20
CA SER A 16 8.62 -12.87 -7.92
C SER A 16 8.81 -14.35 -7.71
N GLU A 17 9.14 -15.09 -8.76
CA GLU A 17 9.63 -16.47 -8.60
C GLU A 17 10.93 -16.53 -7.77
N SER A 18 11.52 -15.36 -7.46
CA SER A 18 12.64 -15.23 -6.53
C SER A 18 12.15 -14.91 -5.10
N PRO A 19 12.38 -15.80 -4.13
CA PRO A 19 12.03 -15.58 -2.72
C PRO A 19 12.84 -14.46 -2.05
N ASP A 20 13.89 -13.94 -2.71
CA ASP A 20 14.75 -12.89 -2.18
C ASP A 20 14.31 -11.48 -2.60
N LEU A 21 13.27 -11.34 -3.43
CA LEU A 21 12.74 -10.01 -3.77
C LEU A 21 11.77 -9.54 -2.69
N LEU A 22 12.20 -8.49 -1.99
CA LEU A 22 11.40 -7.80 -0.98
C LEU A 22 10.85 -6.50 -1.55
N SER A 23 9.67 -6.11 -1.07
CA SER A 23 9.15 -4.78 -1.36
C SER A 23 9.91 -3.76 -0.51
N VAL A 24 10.09 -2.55 -1.00
CA VAL A 24 10.77 -1.50 -0.24
C VAL A 24 10.03 -0.19 -0.40
N ILE A 25 9.88 0.56 0.68
CA ILE A 25 9.48 1.96 0.61
C ILE A 25 10.73 2.83 0.71
N TRP A 26 10.78 3.88 -0.10
CA TRP A 26 11.72 4.98 0.05
C TRP A 26 10.97 6.15 0.63
N GLU A 27 11.19 6.41 1.91
CA GLU A 27 10.62 7.57 2.61
C GLU A 27 11.51 8.78 2.33
N PHE A 28 10.97 9.81 1.69
CA PHE A 28 11.72 11.00 1.30
C PHE A 28 11.61 12.09 2.36
N ASP A 29 12.65 12.91 2.48
CA ASP A 29 12.64 14.10 3.34
C ASP A 29 12.69 15.41 2.54
N GLU A 30 12.52 16.54 3.22
CA GLU A 30 12.57 17.89 2.62
C GLU A 30 13.90 18.21 1.92
N SER A 31 14.98 17.48 2.22
CA SER A 31 16.29 17.64 1.58
C SER A 31 16.44 16.80 0.31
N GLY A 32 15.46 15.96 -0.01
CA GLY A 32 15.50 14.99 -1.11
C GLY A 32 16.32 13.74 -0.77
N GLY A 33 16.73 13.56 0.49
CA GLY A 33 17.25 12.31 1.01
C GLY A 33 16.14 11.27 1.10
N HIS A 34 16.49 9.99 1.17
CA HIS A 34 15.51 8.94 1.47
C HIS A 34 16.04 7.89 2.44
N THR A 35 15.14 7.35 3.25
CA THR A 35 15.38 6.19 4.12
C THR A 35 14.61 4.98 3.60
N PRO A 36 15.29 3.86 3.29
CA PRO A 36 14.61 2.66 2.83
C PRO A 36 14.04 1.84 4.00
N ARG A 37 12.79 1.35 3.88
CA ARG A 37 12.23 0.33 4.78
C ARG A 37 11.70 -0.86 3.97
N VAL A 38 11.99 -2.07 4.43
CA VAL A 38 11.81 -3.31 3.67
C VAL A 38 10.61 -4.10 4.18
N PHE A 39 9.79 -4.61 3.27
CA PHE A 39 8.57 -5.37 3.56
C PHE A 39 8.58 -6.73 2.85
N SER A 40 8.16 -7.77 3.56
CA SER A 40 7.86 -9.08 2.98
C SER A 40 6.37 -9.19 2.68
N ILE A 41 6.01 -9.12 1.41
CA ILE A 41 4.62 -9.13 0.96
C ILE A 41 4.39 -10.36 0.09
N ASN A 42 3.56 -11.27 0.59
CA ASN A 42 3.26 -12.52 -0.08
C ASN A 42 1.95 -12.40 -0.87
N GLY A 43 2.06 -12.39 -2.19
CA GLY A 43 0.91 -12.38 -3.08
C GLY A 43 1.22 -11.71 -4.40
N ASP A 44 0.30 -11.87 -5.33
CA ASP A 44 0.20 -11.04 -6.51
C ASP A 44 -1.03 -10.14 -6.31
N TYR A 45 -0.79 -8.85 -6.13
CA TYR A 45 -1.82 -7.86 -5.85
C TYR A 45 -1.73 -6.73 -6.87
N SER A 46 -2.83 -6.04 -7.09
CA SER A 46 -2.88 -4.75 -7.76
C SER A 46 -3.04 -3.68 -6.67
N PRO A 47 -1.95 -3.14 -6.10
CA PRO A 47 -2.04 -2.19 -5.01
C PRO A 47 -2.71 -0.89 -5.48
N ILE A 48 -3.54 -0.31 -4.62
CA ILE A 48 -4.17 1.00 -4.83
C ILE A 48 -3.81 1.88 -3.66
N VAL A 49 -3.31 3.07 -3.97
CA VAL A 49 -2.83 4.03 -2.98
C VAL A 49 -3.83 5.16 -2.85
N GLY A 50 -4.04 5.62 -1.62
CA GLY A 50 -4.87 6.77 -1.29
C GLY A 50 -4.92 6.98 0.21
N ASP A 51 -5.28 8.18 0.65
CA ASP A 51 -5.68 8.41 2.03
C ASP A 51 -7.15 7.99 2.18
N PHE A 52 -7.40 6.82 2.77
CA PHE A 52 -8.74 6.24 2.85
C PHE A 52 -9.51 6.62 4.11
N ASP A 53 -8.89 7.29 5.09
CA ASP A 53 -9.57 7.77 6.30
C ASP A 53 -9.32 9.24 6.67
N ASP A 54 -8.65 10.00 5.81
CA ASP A 54 -8.39 11.43 5.98
C ASP A 54 -7.41 11.74 7.13
N ASP A 55 -6.43 10.85 7.36
CA ASP A 55 -5.39 11.03 8.39
C ASP A 55 -4.15 11.80 7.90
N GLY A 56 -4.11 12.19 6.63
CA GLY A 56 -3.01 12.92 6.00
C GLY A 56 -1.88 12.02 5.53
N CYS A 57 -2.03 10.70 5.62
CA CYS A 57 -1.06 9.73 5.15
C CYS A 57 -1.62 8.83 4.04
N SER A 58 -0.74 8.32 3.16
CA SER A 58 -1.17 7.40 2.10
C SER A 58 -1.23 5.96 2.58
N ASP A 59 -2.41 5.35 2.50
CA ASP A 59 -2.67 3.93 2.71
C ASP A 59 -2.47 3.10 1.45
N ILE A 60 -2.50 1.77 1.61
CA ILE A 60 -2.43 0.80 0.51
C ILE A 60 -3.55 -0.24 0.63
N LEU A 61 -4.45 -0.30 -0.35
CA LEU A 61 -5.34 -1.44 -0.55
C LEU A 61 -4.64 -2.53 -1.38
N TRP A 62 -4.42 -3.69 -0.78
CA TRP A 62 -3.87 -4.89 -1.43
C TRP A 62 -4.97 -5.68 -2.13
N TYR A 63 -5.42 -5.16 -3.27
CA TYR A 63 -6.49 -5.77 -4.06
C TYR A 63 -6.00 -7.00 -4.84
N ASP A 64 -6.69 -8.13 -4.70
CA ASP A 64 -6.49 -9.31 -5.54
C ASP A 64 -7.62 -9.42 -6.58
N PRO A 65 -7.34 -9.15 -7.88
CA PRO A 65 -8.35 -9.26 -8.92
C PRO A 65 -8.72 -10.68 -9.32
N THR A 66 -7.92 -11.67 -8.92
CA THR A 66 -8.03 -13.06 -9.39
C THR A 66 -8.79 -13.96 -8.44
N ASN A 67 -8.95 -13.55 -7.18
CA ASN A 67 -9.58 -14.36 -6.15
C ASN A 67 -10.44 -13.49 -5.21
N PRO A 68 -11.75 -13.34 -5.46
CA PRO A 68 -12.64 -12.57 -4.60
C PRO A 68 -12.87 -13.20 -3.20
N ASP A 69 -12.47 -14.45 -2.99
CA ASP A 69 -12.45 -15.09 -1.66
C ASP A 69 -11.14 -14.82 -0.90
N ARG A 70 -10.06 -14.41 -1.60
CA ARG A 70 -8.86 -13.91 -0.94
C ARG A 70 -9.13 -12.49 -0.44
N ARG A 71 -9.19 -12.38 0.88
CA ARG A 71 -9.34 -11.14 1.63
C ARG A 71 -8.35 -10.07 1.15
N SER A 72 -8.86 -8.92 0.68
CA SER A 72 -8.04 -7.75 0.31
C SER A 72 -7.79 -6.93 1.57
N ALA A 73 -6.54 -6.88 2.03
CA ALA A 73 -6.17 -6.12 3.22
C ALA A 73 -5.96 -4.64 2.87
N ILE A 74 -6.28 -3.76 3.81
CA ILE A 74 -5.86 -2.36 3.77
C ILE A 74 -4.69 -2.25 4.74
N TRP A 75 -3.59 -1.68 4.27
CA TRP A 75 -2.49 -1.26 5.10
C TRP A 75 -2.64 0.23 5.35
N ARG A 76 -2.89 0.57 6.61
CA ARG A 76 -2.93 1.93 7.11
C ARG A 76 -1.53 2.48 7.27
N CYS A 77 -1.27 3.67 6.75
CA CYS A 77 -0.13 4.43 7.25
C CYS A 77 -0.51 5.00 8.63
N ILE A 78 0.40 4.88 9.59
CA ILE A 78 0.23 5.50 10.90
C ILE A 78 1.50 6.30 11.16
N GLU A 79 1.34 7.60 11.46
CA GLU A 79 2.46 8.49 11.75
C GLU A 79 3.36 7.89 12.84
N GLY A 80 4.66 7.73 12.53
CA GLY A 80 5.66 7.22 13.47
C GLY A 80 5.72 5.70 13.66
N GLU A 81 4.88 4.92 12.98
CA GLU A 81 4.89 3.45 13.02
C GLU A 81 5.28 2.86 11.64
N ASP A 82 5.41 1.53 11.54
CA ASP A 82 5.26 0.84 10.25
C ASP A 82 3.77 0.83 9.84
N PHE A 83 3.45 0.25 8.68
CA PHE A 83 2.05 0.04 8.28
C PHE A 83 1.28 -0.86 9.25
N ALA A 84 0.06 -0.46 9.60
CA ALA A 84 -0.89 -1.30 10.33
C ALA A 84 -1.85 -2.01 9.36
N CYS A 85 -2.15 -3.29 9.60
CA CYS A 85 -3.09 -4.03 8.75
C CYS A 85 -4.50 -3.94 9.34
N ASP A 86 -5.43 -3.39 8.55
CA ASP A 86 -6.84 -3.29 8.91
C ASP A 86 -7.61 -4.58 8.66
N THR A 87 -8.86 -4.62 9.14
CA THR A 87 -9.75 -5.75 8.87
C THR A 87 -9.89 -5.94 7.36
N PRO A 88 -9.51 -7.10 6.79
CA PRO A 88 -9.58 -7.25 5.36
C PRO A 88 -11.00 -7.12 4.84
N VAL A 89 -11.14 -6.38 3.75
CA VAL A 89 -12.43 -6.10 3.13
C VAL A 89 -12.75 -7.15 2.08
N LYS A 90 -14.04 -7.45 1.93
CA LYS A 90 -14.54 -8.24 0.81
C LYS A 90 -14.82 -7.31 -0.36
N THR A 91 -14.19 -7.58 -1.50
CA THR A 91 -14.42 -6.83 -2.72
C THR A 91 -15.65 -7.37 -3.47
N PRO A 92 -16.30 -6.56 -4.32
CA PRO A 92 -17.31 -7.08 -5.22
C PRO A 92 -16.70 -8.12 -6.16
N ALA A 93 -17.42 -9.22 -6.40
CA ALA A 93 -16.98 -10.24 -7.34
C ALA A 93 -16.87 -9.64 -8.75
N ASP A 94 -15.82 -10.05 -9.49
CA ASP A 94 -15.58 -9.67 -10.89
C ASP A 94 -15.51 -8.15 -11.15
N ALA A 95 -15.15 -7.34 -10.14
CA ALA A 95 -15.10 -5.89 -10.23
C ALA A 95 -13.71 -5.34 -9.93
N PHE A 96 -13.26 -4.38 -10.74
CA PHE A 96 -11.98 -3.69 -10.56
C PHE A 96 -12.20 -2.28 -10.02
N PRO A 97 -11.36 -1.81 -9.10
CA PRO A 97 -11.35 -0.40 -8.71
C PRO A 97 -10.93 0.45 -9.90
N ILE A 98 -11.73 1.47 -10.22
CA ILE A 98 -11.51 2.38 -11.35
C ILE A 98 -11.05 3.78 -10.91
N GLY A 99 -10.97 4.02 -9.61
CA GLY A 99 -10.49 5.26 -9.01
C GLY A 99 -10.69 5.26 -7.50
N SER A 100 -9.71 5.77 -6.77
CA SER A 100 -9.84 6.29 -5.41
C SER A 100 -10.08 7.79 -5.56
N GLY A 101 -11.25 8.28 -5.14
CA GLY A 101 -11.63 9.67 -5.40
C GLY A 101 -10.65 10.65 -4.76
N LEU A 102 -10.27 11.70 -5.49
CA LEU A 102 -9.80 12.95 -4.91
C LEU A 102 -10.95 13.94 -5.05
N TYR A 103 -11.62 14.26 -3.94
CA TYR A 103 -12.49 15.43 -3.88
C TYR A 103 -12.31 16.12 -2.53
N GLY A 104 -11.46 17.15 -2.55
CA GLY A 104 -11.61 18.38 -1.75
C GLY A 104 -11.05 18.32 -0.35
#